data_AF-A0AAE0WTZ9-F1
#
_entry.id   AF-A0AAE0WTZ9-F1
#
_cell.length_a   1.000
_cell.length_b   1.000
_cell.length_c   1.000
_cell.angle_alpha   90.00
_cell.angle_beta   90.00
_cell.angle_gamma   90.00
#
_symmetry.space_group_name_H-M   'P 1'
#
loop_
_entity.id
_entity.type
_entity.pdbx_description
1 polymer ?
#
loop_
_entity_poly.entity_id
_entity_poly.type
_entity_poly.pdbx_seq_one_letter_code
_entity_poly.pdbx_strand_id
1 'polypeptide(L)'
;MLASADIDTWGAQLTGMDPVFVLGLSTLAVAGGGWLCGPSFGSGAFGMWVSRRGWSKAFQLKEKSFYDRIRQKRADPSSSSPQNPIPDYYGEKIASVKDYRRWMKDQRAFKLKKNKNLF
;
A
#
# COMPACT_ATOMS: atom_id res chain seq x y z
N MET A 1 11.07 31.41 23.86
CA MET A 1 11.72 32.51 23.10
C MET A 1 13.24 32.42 23.05
N LEU A 2 13.92 31.68 23.95
CA LEU A 2 15.35 31.42 23.82
C LEU A 2 15.68 30.42 22.70
N ALA A 3 14.91 29.32 22.60
CA ALA A 3 15.16 28.29 21.61
C ALA A 3 15.07 28.79 20.15
N SER A 4 14.15 29.70 19.82
CA SER A 4 14.01 30.25 18.46
C SER A 4 15.20 31.11 18.04
N ALA A 5 15.76 31.90 18.96
CA ALA A 5 16.91 32.76 18.68
C ALA A 5 18.18 31.92 18.44
N ASP A 6 18.34 30.80 19.15
CA ASP A 6 19.53 29.95 19.00
C ASP A 6 19.56 29.21 17.66
N ILE A 7 18.42 28.72 17.14
CA ILE A 7 18.36 28.00 15.85
C ILE A 7 18.73 28.92 14.68
N ASP A 8 18.24 30.16 14.69
CA ASP A 8 18.50 31.14 13.64
C ASP A 8 19.99 31.56 13.64
N THR A 9 20.57 31.73 14.83
CA THR A 9 21.98 32.11 15.00
C THR A 9 22.92 30.95 14.63
N TRP A 10 22.59 29.71 15.02
CA TRP A 10 23.34 28.51 14.65
C TRP A 10 23.23 28.19 13.16
N GLY A 11 22.04 28.33 12.57
CA GLY A 11 21.82 28.11 11.13
C GLY A 11 22.58 29.12 10.27
N ALA A 12 22.55 30.39 10.64
CA ALA A 12 23.30 31.46 9.97
C ALA A 12 24.83 31.28 10.11
N GLN A 13 25.34 30.85 11.26
CA GLN A 13 26.77 30.59 11.46
C GLN A 13 27.28 29.35 10.72
N LEU A 14 26.48 28.29 10.61
CA LEU A 14 26.90 27.04 9.96
C LEU A 14 26.83 27.10 8.43
N THR A 15 25.93 27.89 7.86
CA THR A 15 25.69 27.92 6.40
C THR A 15 26.11 29.23 5.73
N GLY A 16 26.27 30.33 6.48
CA GLY A 16 26.56 31.65 5.92
C GLY A 16 25.44 32.24 5.06
N MET A 17 24.27 31.59 5.02
CA MET A 17 23.11 31.99 4.22
C MET A 17 22.09 32.76 5.08
N ASP A 18 21.30 33.63 4.42
CA ASP A 18 20.21 34.37 5.07
C ASP A 18 19.20 33.39 5.73
N PRO A 19 18.80 33.64 7.00
CA PRO A 19 17.85 32.82 7.74
C PRO A 19 16.59 32.40 6.96
N VAL A 20 16.06 33.24 6.06
CA VAL A 20 14.86 32.90 5.26
C VAL A 20 15.11 31.70 4.35
N PHE A 21 16.27 31.62 3.72
CA PHE A 21 16.62 30.48 2.85
C PHE A 21 16.94 29.23 3.65
N VAL A 22 17.62 29.37 4.79
CA VAL A 22 17.94 28.25 5.69
C VAL A 22 16.66 27.60 6.22
N LEU A 23 15.69 28.42 6.67
CA LEU A 23 14.39 27.95 7.12
C LEU A 23 13.57 27.32 5.99
N GLY A 24 13.59 27.93 4.79
CA GLY A 24 12.92 27.38 3.61
C GLY A 24 13.47 26.01 3.19
N LEU A 25 14.79 25.89 3.06
CA LEU A 25 15.46 24.64 2.66
C LEU A 25 15.32 23.56 3.73
N SER A 26 15.49 23.91 5.01
CA SER A 26 15.32 22.93 6.11
C SER A 26 13.89 22.43 6.19
N THR A 27 12.89 23.30 6.02
CA THR A 27 11.47 22.90 5.99
C THR A 27 11.19 21.93 4.84
N LEU A 28 11.70 22.22 3.64
CA LEU A 28 11.56 21.33 2.48
C LEU A 28 12.30 20.00 2.69
N ALA A 29 13.49 20.03 3.30
CA ALA A 29 14.26 18.82 3.60
C ALA A 29 13.56 17.93 4.63
N VAL A 30 12.99 18.51 5.69
CA VAL A 30 12.22 17.78 6.70
C VAL A 30 10.90 17.27 6.12
N ALA A 31 10.21 18.07 5.30
CA ALA A 31 8.98 17.63 4.63
C ALA A 31 9.23 16.49 3.65
N GLY A 32 10.25 16.62 2.78
CA GLY A 32 10.64 15.58 1.83
C GLY A 32 11.17 14.33 2.53
N GLY A 33 12.00 14.49 3.56
CA GLY A 33 12.51 13.40 4.39
C GLY A 33 11.39 12.67 5.13
N GLY A 34 10.47 13.41 5.74
CA GLY A 34 9.29 12.86 6.41
C GLY A 34 8.37 12.10 5.44
N TRP A 35 8.18 12.61 4.22
CA TRP A 35 7.41 11.95 3.18
C TRP A 35 8.04 10.61 2.75
N LEU A 36 9.37 10.57 2.59
CA LEU A 36 10.10 9.34 2.26
C LEU A 36 10.12 8.33 3.42
N CYS A 37 10.31 8.80 4.65
CA CYS A 37 10.40 7.94 5.83
C CYS A 37 9.04 7.49 6.37
N GLY A 38 7.95 8.17 6.02
CA GLY A 38 6.60 7.89 6.51
C GLY A 38 6.13 6.44 6.32
N PRO A 39 6.19 5.87 5.09
CA PRO A 39 5.76 4.49 4.84
C PRO A 39 6.56 3.45 5.63
N SER A 40 7.88 3.64 5.73
CA SER A 40 8.77 2.74 6.47
C SER A 40 8.50 2.80 7.97
N PHE A 41 8.33 4.00 8.52
CA PHE A 41 7.99 4.21 9.92
C PHE A 41 6.62 3.61 10.27
N GLY A 42 5.60 3.87 9.43
CA GLY A 42 4.24 3.34 9.62
C GLY A 42 4.20 1.80 9.57
N SER A 43 4.88 1.21 8.59
CA SER A 43 4.98 -0.26 8.46
C SER A 43 5.69 -0.89 9.67
N GLY A 44 6.78 -0.27 10.14
CA GLY A 44 7.51 -0.71 11.33
C GLY A 44 6.67 -0.61 12.61
N ALA A 45 5.99 0.52 12.82
CA ALA A 45 5.13 0.74 13.97
C ALA A 45 3.96 -0.27 14.01
N PHE A 46 3.31 -0.49 12.86
CA PHE A 46 2.25 -1.50 12.74
C PHE A 46 2.76 -2.91 12.99
N GLY A 47 3.89 -3.29 12.39
CA GLY A 47 4.51 -4.60 12.59
C GLY A 47 4.85 -4.86 14.05
N MET A 48 5.42 -3.88 14.75
CA MET A 48 5.68 -3.96 16.20
C MET A 48 4.40 -4.10 17.01
N TRP A 49 3.36 -3.34 16.69
CA TRP A 49 2.07 -3.42 17.37
C TRP A 49 1.41 -4.80 17.21
N VAL A 50 1.38 -5.34 15.99
CA VAL A 50 0.86 -6.69 15.69
C VAL A 50 1.67 -7.77 16.40
N SER A 51 2.99 -7.63 16.42
CA SER A 51 3.89 -8.56 17.12
C SER A 51 3.64 -8.57 18.62
N ARG A 52 3.51 -7.39 19.25
CA ARG A 52 3.18 -7.27 20.69
C ARG A 52 1.85 -7.91 21.07
N ARG A 53 0.85 -7.88 20.18
CA ARG A 53 -0.44 -8.55 20.39
C ARG A 53 -0.41 -10.07 20.12
N GLY A 54 0.72 -10.61 19.69
CA GLY A 54 0.86 -12.04 19.37
C GLY A 54 0.11 -12.46 18.10
N TRP A 55 -0.38 -11.52 17.30
CA TRP A 55 -1.20 -11.81 16.12
C TRP A 55 -0.38 -12.09 14.85
N SER A 56 0.94 -11.89 14.88
CA SER A 56 1.83 -12.06 13.74
C SER A 56 1.65 -13.42 13.04
N LYS A 57 1.68 -14.53 13.77
CA LYS A 57 1.50 -15.88 13.19
C LYS A 57 0.11 -16.08 12.61
N ALA A 58 -0.92 -15.65 13.33
CA ALA A 58 -2.31 -15.77 12.87
C ALA A 58 -2.56 -14.93 11.61
N PHE A 59 -1.91 -13.76 11.49
CA PHE A 59 -1.97 -12.91 10.32
C PHE A 59 -1.38 -13.60 9.10
N GLN A 60 -0.15 -14.12 9.21
CA GLN A 60 0.52 -14.85 8.11
C GLN A 60 -0.28 -16.08 7.65
N LEU A 61 -0.88 -16.83 8.58
CA LEU A 61 -1.72 -17.99 8.24
C LEU A 61 -2.98 -17.57 7.48
N LYS A 62 -3.64 -16.50 7.92
CA LYS A 62 -4.83 -15.95 7.25
C LYS A 62 -4.48 -15.42 5.87
N GLU A 63 -3.35 -14.73 5.74
CA GLU A 63 -2.83 -14.22 4.48
C GLU A 63 -2.55 -15.36 3.50
N LYS A 64 -1.83 -16.40 3.92
CA LYS A 64 -1.61 -17.61 3.11
C LYS A 64 -2.93 -18.24 2.67
N SER A 65 -3.86 -18.47 3.60
CA SER A 65 -5.17 -19.06 3.27
C SER A 65 -6.00 -18.18 2.32
N PHE A 66 -5.79 -16.87 2.34
CA PHE A 66 -6.43 -15.94 1.41
C PHE A 66 -5.83 -16.08 0.00
N TYR A 67 -4.51 -16.10 -0.12
CA TYR A 67 -3.84 -16.32 -1.40
C TYR A 67 -4.19 -17.68 -2.02
N ASP A 68 -4.25 -18.74 -1.21
CA ASP A 68 -4.67 -20.07 -1.67
C ASP A 68 -6.10 -20.03 -2.25
N ARG A 69 -7.01 -19.29 -1.61
CA ARG A 69 -8.39 -19.09 -2.13
C ARG A 69 -8.42 -18.28 -3.41
N ILE A 70 -7.57 -17.27 -3.58
CA ILE A 70 -7.46 -16.51 -4.83
C ILE A 70 -6.97 -17.44 -5.95
N ARG A 71 -5.89 -18.18 -5.70
CA ARG A 71 -5.30 -19.12 -6.66
C ARG A 71 -6.31 -20.15 -7.17
N GLN A 72 -7.19 -20.64 -6.31
CA GLN A 72 -8.24 -21.60 -6.68
C GLN A 72 -9.41 -20.96 -7.45
N LYS A 73 -9.76 -19.70 -7.14
CA LYS A 73 -10.97 -19.05 -7.67
C LYS A 73 -10.72 -18.22 -8.94
N ARG A 74 -9.47 -17.87 -9.23
CA ARG A 74 -9.09 -17.08 -10.42
C ARG A 74 -9.59 -17.72 -11.72
N ALA A 75 -9.89 -16.89 -12.69
CA ALA A 75 -10.15 -17.28 -14.07
C ALA A 75 -8.85 -17.76 -14.75
N ASP A 76 -8.99 -18.66 -15.72
CA ASP A 76 -7.85 -19.16 -16.49
C ASP A 76 -7.36 -18.08 -17.47
N PRO A 77 -6.07 -17.68 -17.43
CA PRO A 77 -5.56 -16.61 -18.27
C PRO A 77 -5.56 -16.96 -19.76
N SER A 78 -5.59 -18.25 -20.12
CA SER A 78 -5.69 -18.68 -21.53
C SER A 78 -7.08 -18.43 -22.14
N SER A 79 -8.08 -18.13 -21.31
CA SER A 79 -9.47 -17.95 -21.74
C SER A 79 -9.86 -16.48 -21.98
N SER A 80 -8.87 -15.58 -22.12
CA SER A 80 -9.14 -14.21 -22.56
C SER A 80 -9.63 -14.16 -23.99
N SER A 81 -10.70 -13.40 -24.23
CA SER A 81 -11.04 -12.97 -25.58
C SER A 81 -11.11 -11.44 -25.65
N PRO A 82 -10.91 -10.82 -26.83
CA PRO A 82 -11.03 -9.36 -26.97
C PRO A 82 -12.38 -8.79 -26.51
N GLN A 83 -13.46 -9.57 -26.61
CA GLN A 83 -14.80 -9.21 -26.12
C GLN A 83 -15.03 -9.50 -24.63
N ASN A 84 -14.14 -10.25 -23.96
CA ASN A 84 -14.24 -10.58 -22.55
C ASN A 84 -12.85 -10.51 -21.90
N PRO A 85 -12.38 -9.29 -21.53
CA PRO A 85 -11.08 -9.14 -20.89
C PRO A 85 -11.05 -9.85 -19.53
N ILE A 86 -9.87 -10.34 -19.15
CA ILE A 86 -9.69 -11.06 -17.89
C ILE A 86 -9.98 -10.12 -16.71
N PRO A 87 -10.87 -10.49 -15.78
CA PRO A 87 -11.04 -9.74 -14.54
C PRO A 87 -9.76 -9.80 -13.70
N ASP A 88 -9.57 -8.83 -12.79
CA ASP A 88 -8.40 -8.73 -11.89
C ASP A 88 -7.86 -10.12 -11.47
N TYR A 89 -6.74 -10.51 -12.07
CA TYR A 89 -6.23 -11.88 -12.01
C TYR A 89 -5.56 -12.18 -10.68
N TYR A 90 -4.87 -11.19 -10.12
CA TYR A 90 -4.11 -11.30 -8.87
C TYR A 90 -4.91 -10.82 -7.64
N GLY A 91 -6.02 -10.11 -7.84
CA GLY A 91 -6.82 -9.55 -6.75
C GLY A 91 -6.19 -8.30 -6.15
N GLU A 92 -5.44 -7.54 -6.95
CA GLU A 92 -4.73 -6.32 -6.53
C GLU A 92 -5.67 -5.27 -5.95
N LYS A 93 -6.93 -5.24 -6.39
CA LYS A 93 -7.94 -4.26 -5.97
C LYS A 93 -8.72 -4.68 -4.72
N ILE A 94 -8.37 -5.81 -4.10
CA ILE A 94 -9.10 -6.35 -2.94
C ILE A 94 -8.54 -5.73 -1.65
N ALA A 95 -9.10 -4.57 -1.26
CA ALA A 95 -8.78 -3.94 0.02
C ALA A 95 -9.71 -4.37 1.16
N SER A 96 -10.90 -4.90 0.83
CA SER A 96 -11.93 -5.25 1.82
C SER A 96 -12.66 -6.57 1.50
N VAL A 97 -13.41 -7.07 2.48
CA VAL A 97 -14.29 -8.24 2.30
C VAL A 97 -15.39 -7.98 1.26
N LYS A 98 -15.88 -6.72 1.17
CA LYS A 98 -16.86 -6.32 0.17
C LYS A 98 -16.27 -6.45 -1.23
N ASP A 99 -15.04 -5.98 -1.41
CA ASP A 99 -14.32 -6.08 -2.68
C ASP A 99 -14.01 -7.53 -3.03
N TYR A 100 -13.66 -8.36 -2.05
CA TYR A 100 -13.47 -9.80 -2.25
C TYR A 100 -14.75 -10.48 -2.77
N ARG A 101 -15.92 -10.14 -2.22
CA ARG A 101 -17.20 -10.69 -2.69
C ARG A 101 -17.53 -10.22 -4.12
N ARG A 102 -17.25 -8.96 -4.43
CA ARG A 102 -17.40 -8.42 -5.79
C ARG A 102 -16.49 -9.16 -6.76
N TRP A 103 -15.21 -9.28 -6.42
CA TRP A 103 -14.22 -10.02 -7.20
C TRP A 103 -14.69 -11.46 -7.47
N MET A 104 -15.21 -12.18 -6.46
CA MET A 104 -15.76 -13.53 -6.67
C MET A 104 -16.94 -13.55 -7.66
N LYS A 105 -17.79 -12.52 -7.69
CA LYS A 105 -18.88 -12.41 -8.67
C LYS A 105 -18.33 -12.18 -10.07
N ASP A 106 -17.32 -11.33 -10.21
CA ASP A 106 -16.69 -11.02 -11.49
C ASP A 106 -16.02 -12.27 -12.08
N GLN A 107 -15.30 -13.05 -11.25
CA GLN A 107 -14.73 -14.34 -11.66
C GLN A 107 -15.81 -15.35 -12.10
N ARG A 108 -16.96 -15.40 -11.41
CA ARG A 108 -18.08 -16.27 -11.81
C ARG A 108 -18.74 -15.82 -13.11
N ALA A 109 -18.97 -14.53 -13.27
CA ALA A 109 -19.55 -13.96 -14.49
C ALA A 109 -18.67 -14.26 -15.71
N PHE A 110 -17.34 -14.17 -15.54
CA PHE A 110 -16.38 -14.54 -16.58
C PHE A 110 -16.48 -16.02 -16.97
N LYS A 111 -16.54 -16.94 -15.99
CA LYS A 111 -16.72 -18.39 -16.24
C LYS A 111 -18.05 -18.71 -16.93
N LEU A 112 -19.14 -18.02 -16.55
CA LEU A 112 -20.46 -18.20 -17.17
C LEU A 112 -20.47 -17.74 -18.64
N LYS A 113 -19.86 -16.59 -18.94
CA LYS A 113 -19.74 -16.09 -20.32
C LYS A 113 -18.97 -17.05 -21.21
N LYS A 114 -17.89 -17.65 -20.70
CA LYS A 114 -17.15 -18.71 -21.41
C LYS A 114 -18.08 -19.88 -21.77
N ASN A 115 -18.82 -20.41 -20.80
CA ASN A 115 -19.69 -21.57 -21.03
C ASN A 115 -20.83 -21.28 -22.01
N LYS A 116 -21.36 -20.04 -22.02
CA LYS A 116 -22.39 -19.64 -22.99
C LYS A 116 -21.88 -19.57 -24.43
N ASN A 117 -20.60 -19.29 -24.63
CA ASN A 117 -19.98 -19.22 -25.96
C ASN A 117 -19.53 -20.61 -26.48
N LEU A 118 -19.70 -21.68 -25.69
CA LEU A 118 -19.34 -23.05 -26.06
C LEU A 118 -20.53 -23.87 -26.59
N PHE A 119 -21.73 -23.27 -26.67
CA PHE A 119 -22.96 -23.87 -27.20
C PHE A 119 -23.59 -22.97 -28.26
#